data_AF-A0A1I0K6C0-F1
#
_entry.id   AF-A0A1I0K6C0-F1
#
_cell.length_a   1.000
_cell.length_b   1.000
_cell.length_c   1.000
_cell.angle_alpha   90.00
_cell.angle_beta   90.00
_cell.angle_gamma   90.00
#
_symmetry.space_group_name_H-M   'P 1'
#
loop_
_entity.id
_entity.type
_entity.pdbx_description
1 polymer ?
#
loop_
_entity_poly.entity_id
_entity_poly.type
_entity_poly.pdbx_seq_one_letter_code
_entity_poly.pdbx_strand_id
1 'polypeptide(L)'
;MNQTAINYATALYELSIPGEAVDETAGLFAQAPQLQQVLSSPVTSLKEKHAAIVRIFPPAMQNFLKELCDNQDVDRIGEILEAYRGLCLEKEGILQAELRCAARPSGEQLEQMTGRLCRKYHKSDVRWTIRHDPTLIGGFVIRVGDVESDWSLKGRLKQLQQKLMWR
;
A
#
# COMPACT_ATOMS: atom_id res chain seq x y z
N MET A 1 -2.49 5.07 -10.37
CA MET A 1 -3.37 4.05 -9.80
C MET A 1 -4.48 3.77 -10.79
N ASN A 2 -4.72 2.50 -11.11
CA ASN A 2 -5.64 2.09 -12.16
C ASN A 2 -7.04 1.89 -11.58
N GLN A 3 -8.07 2.57 -12.12
CA GLN A 3 -9.43 2.58 -11.55
C GLN A 3 -10.01 1.16 -11.40
N THR A 4 -9.67 0.25 -12.32
CA THR A 4 -10.13 -1.14 -12.26
C THR A 4 -9.60 -1.86 -11.02
N ALA A 5 -8.34 -1.63 -10.64
CA ALA A 5 -7.76 -2.25 -9.45
C ALA A 5 -8.47 -1.79 -8.17
N ILE A 6 -8.86 -0.51 -8.11
CA ILE A 6 -9.64 0.06 -7.00
C ILE A 6 -11.04 -0.56 -6.93
N ASN A 7 -11.69 -0.77 -8.09
CA ASN A 7 -13.01 -1.39 -8.15
C ASN A 7 -12.97 -2.84 -7.63
N TYR A 8 -11.99 -3.63 -8.08
CA TYR A 8 -11.80 -5.00 -7.59
C TYR A 8 -11.42 -5.05 -6.11
N ALA A 9 -10.59 -4.14 -5.63
CA ALA A 9 -10.26 -4.02 -4.22
C ALA A 9 -11.50 -3.71 -3.36
N THR A 10 -12.38 -2.83 -3.85
CA THR A 10 -13.68 -2.56 -3.21
C THR A 10 -14.54 -3.83 -3.18
N ALA A 11 -14.63 -4.57 -4.29
CA ALA A 11 -15.39 -5.82 -4.35
C ALA A 11 -14.84 -6.88 -3.37
N LEU A 12 -13.52 -7.05 -3.29
CA LEU A 12 -12.88 -7.94 -2.30
C LEU A 12 -13.29 -7.59 -0.86
N TYR A 13 -13.35 -6.30 -0.55
CA TYR A 13 -13.76 -5.80 0.75
C TYR A 13 -15.25 -6.03 1.03
N GLU A 14 -16.12 -5.74 0.06
CA GLU A 14 -17.57 -5.97 0.16
C GLU A 14 -17.92 -7.45 0.32
N LEU A 15 -17.18 -8.34 -0.34
CA LEU A 15 -17.28 -9.79 -0.20
C LEU A 15 -16.83 -10.30 1.18
N SER A 16 -16.32 -9.42 2.05
CA SER A 16 -15.89 -9.75 3.41
C SER A 16 -14.89 -10.90 3.46
N ILE A 17 -14.01 -10.97 2.45
CA ILE A 17 -12.99 -12.00 2.37
C ILE A 17 -12.01 -11.78 3.53
N PRO A 18 -11.67 -12.84 4.29
CA PRO A 18 -10.75 -12.74 5.42
C PRO A 18 -9.37 -12.27 4.94
N GLY A 19 -8.81 -11.27 5.64
CA GLY A 19 -7.50 -10.70 5.31
C GLY A 19 -6.37 -11.75 5.27
N GLU A 20 -6.47 -12.80 6.09
CA GLU A 20 -5.53 -13.93 6.10
C GLU A 20 -5.47 -14.64 4.74
N ALA A 21 -6.64 -14.87 4.10
CA ALA A 21 -6.68 -15.50 2.78
C ALA A 21 -6.12 -14.58 1.69
N VAL A 22 -6.28 -13.27 1.84
CA VAL A 22 -5.71 -12.26 0.94
C VAL A 22 -4.19 -12.21 1.07
N ASP A 23 -3.67 -12.23 2.30
CA ASP A 23 -2.24 -12.24 2.58
C ASP A 23 -1.57 -13.56 2.16
N GLU A 24 -2.23 -14.70 2.37
CA GLU A 24 -1.78 -15.99 1.85
C GLU A 24 -1.68 -15.97 0.31
N THR A 25 -2.72 -15.44 -0.35
CA THR A 25 -2.74 -15.28 -1.81
C THR A 25 -1.59 -14.37 -2.29
N ALA A 26 -1.37 -13.25 -1.61
CA ALA A 26 -0.25 -12.35 -1.89
C ALA A 26 1.11 -13.06 -1.73
N GLY A 27 1.25 -13.89 -0.68
CA GLY A 27 2.43 -14.70 -0.43
C GLY A 27 2.69 -15.73 -1.52
N LEU A 28 1.65 -16.38 -2.04
CA LEU A 28 1.76 -17.35 -3.14
C LEU A 28 2.26 -16.68 -4.43
N PHE A 29 1.71 -15.51 -4.77
CA PHE A 29 2.18 -14.75 -5.94
C PHE A 29 3.62 -14.24 -5.78
N ALA A 30 4.02 -13.84 -4.57
CA ALA A 30 5.39 -13.41 -4.30
C ALA A 30 6.40 -14.57 -4.39
N GLN A 31 6.02 -15.77 -3.94
CA GLN A 31 6.88 -16.96 -3.97
C GLN A 31 7.00 -17.56 -5.38
N ALA A 32 5.95 -17.47 -6.19
CA ALA A 32 5.90 -18.05 -7.52
C ALA A 32 5.39 -17.02 -8.55
N PRO A 33 6.26 -16.10 -9.02
CA PRO A 33 5.91 -15.13 -10.06
C PRO A 33 5.39 -15.77 -11.35
N GLN A 34 5.79 -17.02 -11.62
CA GLN A 34 5.31 -17.81 -12.76
C GLN A 34 3.80 -18.10 -12.67
N LEU A 35 3.20 -18.16 -11.47
CA LEU A 35 1.76 -18.36 -11.32
C LEU A 35 0.98 -17.23 -11.97
N GLN A 36 1.42 -15.98 -11.78
CA GLN A 36 0.79 -14.82 -12.41
C GLN A 36 0.86 -14.94 -13.93
N GLN A 37 2.02 -15.30 -14.48
CA GLN A 37 2.22 -15.45 -15.93
C GLN A 37 1.35 -16.58 -16.53
N VAL A 38 1.22 -17.70 -15.83
CA VAL A 38 0.40 -18.83 -16.30
C VAL A 38 -1.09 -18.46 -16.26
N LEU A 39 -1.53 -17.76 -15.21
CA LEU A 39 -2.93 -17.34 -15.08
C LEU A 39 -3.29 -16.20 -16.03
N SER A 40 -2.35 -15.34 -16.41
CA SER A 40 -2.59 -14.30 -17.43
C SER A 40 -2.39 -14.79 -18.86
N SER A 41 -1.64 -15.86 -19.09
CA SER A 41 -1.37 -16.39 -20.43
C SER A 41 -2.65 -16.71 -21.20
N PRO A 42 -2.85 -16.17 -22.41
CA PRO A 42 -4.01 -16.49 -23.25
C PRO A 42 -3.92 -17.91 -23.85
N VAL A 43 -2.75 -18.55 -23.78
CA VAL A 43 -2.52 -19.90 -24.31
C VAL A 43 -3.14 -20.98 -23.43
N THR A 44 -3.24 -20.71 -22.11
CA THR A 44 -3.83 -21.65 -21.16
C THR A 44 -5.34 -21.51 -21.16
N SER A 45 -6.07 -22.63 -21.27
CA SER A 45 -7.53 -22.58 -21.28
C SER A 45 -8.10 -22.11 -19.93
N LEU A 46 -9.25 -21.44 -19.95
CA LEU A 46 -9.93 -21.01 -18.71
C LEU A 46 -10.21 -22.19 -17.77
N LYS A 47 -10.53 -23.37 -18.30
CA LYS A 47 -10.72 -24.59 -17.50
C LYS A 47 -9.47 -24.98 -16.72
N GLU A 48 -8.30 -24.94 -17.35
CA GLU A 48 -7.03 -25.26 -16.70
C GLU A 48 -6.67 -24.22 -15.65
N LYS A 49 -6.90 -22.93 -15.95
CA LYS A 49 -6.71 -21.84 -14.98
C LYS A 49 -7.60 -22.03 -13.74
N HIS A 50 -8.88 -22.31 -13.94
CA HIS A 50 -9.83 -22.54 -12.85
C HIS A 50 -9.45 -23.76 -12.01
N ALA A 51 -8.99 -24.84 -12.64
CA ALA A 51 -8.51 -26.03 -11.94
C ALA A 51 -7.25 -25.73 -11.10
N ALA A 52 -6.31 -24.95 -11.64
CA ALA A 52 -5.13 -24.51 -10.91
C ALA A 52 -5.51 -23.63 -9.70
N ILE A 53 -6.45 -22.70 -9.88
CA ILE A 53 -6.93 -21.81 -8.81
C ILE A 53 -7.49 -22.61 -7.64
N VAL A 54 -8.37 -23.57 -7.93
CA VAL A 54 -9.02 -24.40 -6.89
C VAL A 54 -8.01 -25.22 -6.10
N ARG A 55 -6.88 -25.60 -6.73
CA ARG A 55 -5.87 -26.46 -6.11
C ARG A 55 -4.83 -25.68 -5.30
N ILE A 56 -4.58 -24.42 -5.65
CA ILE A 56 -3.44 -23.64 -5.10
C ILE A 56 -3.92 -22.61 -4.08
N PHE A 57 -5.08 -21.99 -4.29
CA PHE A 57 -5.51 -20.82 -3.51
C PHE A 57 -6.60 -21.15 -2.49
N PRO A 58 -6.68 -20.38 -1.39
CA PRO A 58 -7.68 -20.57 -0.36
C PRO A 58 -9.10 -20.37 -0.91
N PRO A 59 -10.10 -21.14 -0.43
CA PRO A 59 -11.46 -21.18 -0.97
C PRO A 59 -12.14 -19.82 -1.02
N ALA A 60 -11.84 -18.94 -0.05
CA ALA A 60 -12.37 -17.59 0.00
C ALA A 60 -11.92 -16.71 -1.19
N MET A 61 -10.74 -16.97 -1.76
CA MET A 61 -10.19 -16.21 -2.90
C MET A 61 -10.46 -16.86 -4.25
N GLN A 62 -10.89 -18.13 -4.29
CA GLN A 62 -11.02 -18.87 -5.55
C GLN A 62 -12.02 -18.23 -6.51
N ASN A 63 -13.20 -17.82 -6.03
CA ASN A 63 -14.22 -17.22 -6.89
C ASN A 63 -13.73 -15.88 -7.46
N PHE A 64 -13.08 -15.08 -6.63
CA PHE A 64 -12.50 -13.81 -7.06
C PHE A 64 -11.41 -13.99 -8.12
N LEU A 65 -10.52 -14.97 -7.93
CA LEU A 65 -9.45 -15.25 -8.90
C LEU A 65 -9.97 -15.82 -10.22
N LYS A 66 -11.07 -16.59 -10.18
CA LYS A 66 -11.76 -17.07 -11.39
C LYS A 66 -12.34 -15.91 -12.18
N GLU A 67 -13.06 -15.00 -11.53
CA GLU A 67 -13.58 -13.79 -12.15
C GLU A 67 -12.46 -12.92 -12.76
N LEU A 68 -11.32 -12.79 -12.08
CA LEU A 68 -10.16 -12.10 -12.64
C LEU A 68 -9.59 -12.79 -13.88
N CYS A 69 -9.60 -14.13 -13.92
CA CYS A 69 -9.19 -14.89 -15.10
C CYS A 69 -10.16 -14.69 -16.27
N ASP A 70 -11.46 -14.75 -15.98
CA ASP A 70 -12.53 -14.56 -16.97
C ASP A 70 -12.48 -13.15 -17.58
N ASN A 71 -12.16 -12.13 -16.77
CA ASN A 71 -11.98 -10.75 -17.19
C ASN A 71 -10.58 -10.41 -17.74
N GLN A 72 -9.66 -11.38 -17.78
CA GLN A 72 -8.26 -11.19 -18.21
C GLN A 72 -7.50 -10.11 -17.42
N ASP A 73 -7.89 -9.85 -16.17
CA ASP A 73 -7.32 -8.82 -15.30
C ASP A 73 -6.28 -9.36 -14.30
N VAL A 74 -5.90 -10.65 -14.41
CA VAL A 74 -5.00 -11.32 -13.46
C VAL A 74 -3.62 -10.65 -13.35
N ASP A 75 -3.11 -10.06 -14.44
CA ASP A 75 -1.83 -9.35 -14.40
C ASP A 75 -1.80 -8.20 -13.39
N ARG A 76 -2.97 -7.71 -13.00
CA ARG A 76 -3.16 -6.57 -12.10
C ARG A 76 -3.40 -7.00 -10.66
N ILE A 77 -3.31 -8.30 -10.36
CA ILE A 77 -3.53 -8.84 -9.02
C ILE A 77 -2.66 -8.15 -7.96
N GLY A 78 -1.41 -7.83 -8.28
CA GLY A 78 -0.53 -7.08 -7.37
C GLY A 78 -1.08 -5.69 -7.03
N GLU A 79 -1.54 -4.93 -8.04
CA GLU A 79 -2.17 -3.61 -7.83
C GLU A 79 -3.47 -3.72 -7.04
N ILE A 80 -4.27 -4.76 -7.29
CA ILE A 80 -5.53 -5.03 -6.59
C ILE A 80 -5.28 -5.30 -5.10
N LEU A 81 -4.31 -6.17 -4.79
CA LEU A 81 -3.98 -6.53 -3.41
C LEU A 81 -3.44 -5.33 -2.63
N GLU A 82 -2.61 -4.50 -3.26
CA GLU A 82 -2.13 -3.24 -2.66
C GLU A 82 -3.29 -2.26 -2.42
N ALA A 83 -4.19 -2.10 -3.39
CA ALA A 83 -5.38 -1.25 -3.24
C ALA A 83 -6.31 -1.75 -2.13
N TYR A 84 -6.52 -3.07 -2.01
CA TYR A 84 -7.31 -3.68 -0.94
C TYR A 84 -6.70 -3.40 0.44
N ARG A 85 -5.38 -3.56 0.60
CA ARG A 85 -4.68 -3.22 1.85
C ARG A 85 -4.84 -1.75 2.22
N GLY A 86 -4.70 -0.85 1.24
CA GLY A 86 -4.95 0.58 1.44
C GLY A 86 -6.37 0.86 1.92
N LEU A 87 -7.36 0.23 1.29
CA LEU A 87 -8.78 0.38 1.62
C LEU A 87 -9.12 -0.18 3.00
N CYS A 88 -8.59 -1.35 3.38
CA CYS A 88 -8.72 -1.90 4.73
C CYS A 88 -8.19 -0.91 5.77
N LEU A 89 -6.98 -0.36 5.56
CA LEU A 89 -6.39 0.61 6.49
C LEU A 89 -7.24 1.88 6.60
N GLU A 90 -7.76 2.37 5.49
CA GLU A 90 -8.63 3.53 5.49
C GLU A 90 -9.90 3.30 6.32
N LYS A 91 -10.50 2.11 6.18
CA LYS A 91 -11.72 1.67 6.89
C LYS A 91 -11.48 1.39 8.37
N GLU A 92 -10.33 0.82 8.72
CA GLU A 92 -9.88 0.66 10.12
C GLU A 92 -9.50 1.99 10.78
N GLY A 93 -9.43 3.08 9.99
CA GLY A 93 -9.03 4.39 10.49
C GLY A 93 -7.54 4.50 10.76
N ILE A 94 -6.71 3.69 10.09
CA ILE A 94 -5.26 3.72 10.16
C ILE A 94 -4.72 4.61 9.04
N LEU A 95 -3.96 5.64 9.40
CA LEU A 95 -3.32 6.57 8.46
C LEU A 95 -2.03 5.95 7.93
N GLN A 96 -1.83 5.92 6.62
CA GLN A 96 -0.51 5.58 6.05
C GLN A 96 0.37 6.84 5.99
N ALA A 97 1.58 6.75 6.55
CA ALA A 97 2.57 7.83 6.51
C ALA A 97 3.97 7.30 6.15
N GLU A 98 4.63 7.95 5.19
CA GLU A 98 6.05 7.70 4.89
C GLU A 98 6.91 8.72 5.65
N LEU A 99 7.92 8.22 6.37
CA LEU A 99 8.90 9.05 7.08
C LEU A 99 10.26 8.91 6.40
N ARG A 100 10.77 10.00 5.84
CA ARG A 100 12.14 10.09 5.34
C ARG A 100 13.01 10.78 6.36
N CYS A 101 14.07 10.12 6.80
CA CYS A 101 14.95 10.65 7.84
C CYS A 101 16.42 10.39 7.53
N ALA A 102 17.27 11.36 7.89
CA ALA A 102 18.73 11.26 7.79
C ALA A 102 19.33 10.34 8.87
N ALA A 103 18.65 10.22 10.00
CA ALA A 103 19.02 9.39 11.13
C ALA A 103 17.76 8.70 11.65
N ARG A 104 17.91 7.48 12.18
CA ARG A 104 16.78 6.70 12.69
C ARG A 104 16.11 7.48 13.85
N PRO A 105 14.79 7.74 13.79
CA PRO A 105 14.09 8.41 14.88
C PRO A 105 14.07 7.54 16.13
N SER A 106 14.04 8.16 17.30
CA SER A 106 13.79 7.43 18.56
C SER A 106 12.34 6.99 18.66
N GLY A 107 12.05 5.97 19.49
CA GLY A 107 10.68 5.49 19.72
C GLY A 107 9.74 6.61 20.19
N GLU A 108 10.18 7.44 21.15
CA GLU A 108 9.42 8.60 21.63
C GLU A 108 9.10 9.62 20.53
N GLN A 109 10.05 9.88 19.62
CA GLN A 109 9.82 10.80 18.50
C GLN A 109 8.72 10.27 17.58
N LEU A 110 8.76 8.96 17.29
CA LEU A 110 7.77 8.32 16.46
C LEU A 110 6.37 8.37 17.11
N GLU A 111 6.27 8.09 18.41
CA GLU A 111 5.01 8.17 19.16
C GLU A 111 4.43 9.59 19.18
N GLN A 112 5.26 10.60 19.42
CA GLN A 112 4.83 12.00 19.38
C GLN A 112 4.30 12.39 18.00
N MET A 113 4.96 11.92 16.94
CA MET A 113 4.54 12.14 15.56
C MET A 113 3.22 11.45 15.25
N THR A 114 3.07 10.18 15.67
CA THR A 114 1.82 9.41 15.57
C THR A 114 0.68 10.18 16.23
N GLY A 115 0.84 10.59 17.48
CA GLY A 115 -0.21 11.31 18.22
C GLY A 115 -0.62 12.64 17.56
N ARG A 116 0.33 13.38 16.98
CA ARG A 116 0.03 14.60 16.22
C ARG A 116 -0.72 14.32 14.93
N LEU A 117 -0.31 13.29 14.18
CA LEU A 117 -0.97 12.90 12.94
C LEU A 117 -2.38 12.35 13.18
N CYS A 118 -2.56 11.46 14.17
CA CYS A 118 -3.87 10.94 14.57
C CYS A 118 -4.85 12.08 14.90
N ARG A 119 -4.41 13.06 15.71
CA ARG A 119 -5.23 14.24 16.04
C ARG A 119 -5.55 15.11 14.82
N LYS A 120 -4.58 15.31 13.94
CA LYS A 120 -4.74 16.17 12.75
C LYS A 120 -5.69 15.54 11.72
N TYR A 121 -5.57 14.23 11.48
CA TYR A 121 -6.30 13.51 10.44
C TYR A 121 -7.53 12.76 10.96
N HIS A 122 -7.83 12.84 12.27
CA HIS A 122 -8.93 12.11 12.92
C HIS A 122 -8.87 10.60 12.65
N LYS A 123 -7.66 10.04 12.76
CA LYS A 123 -7.36 8.62 12.55
C LYS A 123 -6.94 7.99 13.87
N SER A 124 -7.19 6.69 14.02
CA SER A 124 -6.94 5.93 15.24
C SER A 124 -5.45 5.64 15.43
N ASP A 125 -4.77 5.29 14.34
CA ASP A 125 -3.36 4.89 14.35
C ASP A 125 -2.63 5.35 13.07
N VAL A 126 -1.30 5.24 13.04
CA VAL A 126 -0.47 5.57 11.88
C VAL A 126 0.46 4.41 11.54
N ARG A 127 0.29 3.84 10.35
CA ARG A 127 1.22 2.89 9.77
C ARG A 127 2.38 3.64 9.11
N TRP A 128 3.57 3.50 9.71
CA TRP A 128 4.79 4.16 9.26
C TRP A 128 5.59 3.33 8.26
N THR A 129 5.93 3.94 7.12
CA THR A 129 6.97 3.45 6.20
C THR A 129 8.21 4.32 6.38
N ILE A 130 9.23 3.80 7.07
CA ILE A 130 10.46 4.57 7.35
C ILE A 130 11.48 4.32 6.24
N ARG A 131 11.94 5.39 5.58
CA ARG A 131 13.02 5.35 4.59
C ARG A 131 14.19 6.22 5.03
N HIS A 132 15.38 5.63 4.95
CA HIS A 132 16.62 6.35 5.23
C HIS A 132 17.05 7.13 3.99
N ASP A 133 17.17 8.46 4.12
CA ASP A 133 17.63 9.33 3.05
C ASP A 133 18.85 10.14 3.50
N PRO A 134 20.07 9.76 3.07
CA PRO A 134 21.29 10.44 3.47
C PRO A 134 21.47 11.83 2.83
N THR A 135 20.63 12.22 1.86
CA THR A 135 20.67 13.57 1.26
C THR A 135 20.05 14.63 2.17
N LEU A 136 19.30 14.20 3.19
CA LEU A 136 18.84 15.04 4.27
C LEU A 136 20.03 15.34 5.20
N ILE A 137 20.46 16.61 5.24
CA ILE A 137 21.57 17.07 6.10
C ILE A 137 21.18 17.02 7.60
N GLY A 138 19.88 16.89 7.88
CA GLY A 138 19.31 16.65 9.21
C GLY A 138 17.82 16.93 9.25
N GLY A 139 17.13 16.30 10.21
CA GLY A 139 15.66 16.36 10.34
C GLY A 139 14.93 15.24 9.59
N PHE A 140 13.64 15.44 9.37
CA PHE A 140 12.76 14.43 8.75
C PHE A 140 11.72 15.06 7.84
N VAL A 141 11.23 14.27 6.87
CA VAL A 141 10.12 14.63 5.97
C VAL A 141 9.03 13.58 6.16
N ILE A 142 7.81 14.03 6.42
CA ILE A 142 6.64 13.15 6.57
C ILE A 142 5.76 13.33 5.34
N ARG A 143 5.42 12.25 4.65
CA ARG A 143 4.44 12.25 3.57
C ARG A 143 3.21 11.45 3.98
N VAL A 144 2.04 12.08 3.93
CA VAL A 144 0.74 11.48 4.20
C VAL A 144 -0.13 11.64 2.95
N GLY A 145 -0.31 10.58 2.19
CA GLY A 145 -0.94 10.64 0.86
C GLY A 145 -0.22 11.65 -0.05
N ASP A 146 -0.92 12.73 -0.41
CA ASP A 146 -0.40 13.83 -1.23
C ASP A 146 0.18 15.00 -0.43
N VAL A 147 0.05 14.98 0.91
CA VAL A 147 0.56 16.05 1.77
C VAL A 147 1.95 15.70 2.25
N GLU A 148 2.95 16.48 1.82
CA GLU A 148 4.32 16.39 2.32
C GLU A 148 4.60 17.51 3.33
N SER A 149 5.04 17.14 4.53
CA SER A 149 5.47 18.04 5.58
C SER A 149 6.98 17.91 5.78
N ASP A 150 7.73 18.86 5.22
CA ASP A 150 9.18 18.94 5.33
C ASP A 150 9.58 19.65 6.64
N TRP A 151 10.20 18.91 7.55
CA TRP A 151 10.81 19.40 8.79
C TRP A 151 12.34 19.28 8.77
N SER A 152 12.93 19.11 7.58
CA SER A 152 14.37 19.05 7.41
C SER A 152 15.03 20.40 7.68
N LEU A 153 16.28 20.37 8.15
CA LEU A 153 17.09 21.56 8.34
C LEU A 153 17.29 22.33 7.03
N LYS A 154 17.42 21.60 5.92
CA LYS A 154 17.49 22.15 4.56
C LYS A 154 16.20 22.91 4.20
N GLY A 155 15.05 22.32 4.50
CA GLY A 155 13.74 22.96 4.32
C GLY A 155 13.60 24.24 5.14
N ARG A 156 13.98 24.22 6.42
CA ARG A 156 13.98 25.41 7.29
C ARG A 156 14.89 26.52 6.78
N LEU A 157 16.10 26.17 6.33
CA LEU A 157 17.04 27.16 5.77
C LEU A 157 16.49 27.78 4.48
N LYS A 158 15.88 26.97 3.61
CA LYS A 158 15.24 27.45 2.37
C LYS A 158 14.04 28.36 2.66
N GLN A 159 13.20 28.03 3.65
CA GLN A 159 12.10 28.89 4.08
C GLN A 159 12.59 30.23 4.65
N LEU A 160 13.68 30.22 5.42
CA LEU A 160 14.31 31.45 5.91
C LEU A 160 14.88 32.30 4.77
N GLN A 161 15.61 31.68 3.83
CA GLN A 161 16.12 32.37 2.65
C GLN A 161 15.00 32.99 1.81
N GLN A 162 13.90 32.27 1.58
CA GLN A 162 12.74 32.80 0.85
C GLN A 162 12.07 33.98 1.59
N LYS A 163 11.95 33.93 2.91
CA LYS A 163 11.43 35.06 3.71
C LYS A 163 12.35 36.28 3.67
N LEU A 164 13.66 36.07 3.54
CA LEU A 164 14.65 37.15 3.46
C LEU A 164 14.77 37.73 2.04
N MET A 165 14.52 36.95 1.00
CA MET A 165 14.51 37.40 -0.41
C MET A 165 13.23 38.15 -0.81
N TRP A 166 12.16 38.06 -0.02
CA TRP A 166 10.90 38.78 -0.29
C TRP A 166 10.89 40.23 0.23
N ARG A 167 12.07 40.85 0.39
CA ARG A 167 12.23 42.28 0.69
C ARG A 167 12.66 43.04 -0.55
#